data_AF-A0A1Y6KND9-F1
#
_entry.id   AF-A0A1Y6KND9-F1
#
_cell.length_a   1.000
_cell.length_b   1.000
_cell.length_c   1.000
_cell.angle_alpha   90.00
_cell.angle_beta   90.00
_cell.angle_gamma   90.00
#
_symmetry.space_group_name_H-M   'P 1'
#
loop_
_entity.id
_entity.type
_entity.pdbx_description
1 polymer ?
#
loop_
_entity_poly.entity_id
_entity_poly.type
_entity_poly.pdbx_seq_one_letter_code
_entity_poly.pdbx_strand_id
1 'polypeptide(L)'
;MRGRRATSTRTGVRSSACTRCCCGSAPSPVIELNHAAAVSMVDGPARALALVDSLVGRGGLKQYDLLPAVRADLLRRLDRRDEARAAYREASDATQLVPLRRLYARRLRELDAPS
;
A
#
# COMPACT_ATOMS: atom_id res chain seq x y z
N MET A 1 -40.38 -37.52 33.56
CA MET A 1 -39.04 -36.95 33.81
C MET A 1 -38.39 -36.60 32.47
N ARG A 2 -37.69 -35.46 32.47
CA ARG A 2 -36.70 -34.86 31.53
C ARG A 2 -36.06 -35.86 30.53
N GLY A 3 -35.71 -35.52 29.29
CA GLY A 3 -35.56 -34.20 28.67
C GLY A 3 -35.06 -34.29 27.21
N ARG A 4 -35.27 -33.17 26.51
CA ARG A 4 -34.89 -32.84 25.12
C ARG A 4 -33.41 -33.10 24.79
N ARG A 5 -33.12 -33.31 23.49
CA ARG A 5 -32.45 -32.31 22.62
C ARG A 5 -32.36 -32.77 21.17
N ALA A 6 -32.98 -31.98 20.30
CA ALA A 6 -32.69 -31.93 18.87
C ALA A 6 -31.31 -31.29 18.66
N THR A 7 -30.46 -31.93 17.86
CA THR A 7 -29.21 -31.36 17.38
C THR A 7 -29.48 -30.53 16.13
N SER A 8 -29.89 -29.28 16.35
CA SER A 8 -29.73 -28.22 15.35
C SER A 8 -28.37 -27.58 15.55
N THR A 9 -27.56 -27.54 14.49
CA THR A 9 -26.66 -26.46 14.03
C THR A 9 -25.43 -27.03 13.33
N ARG A 10 -25.38 -26.86 12.00
CA ARG A 10 -24.21 -26.23 11.41
C ARG A 10 -24.62 -25.43 10.18
N THR A 11 -24.92 -24.17 10.50
CA THR A 11 -24.90 -22.98 9.66
C THR A 11 -24.10 -23.19 8.37
N GLY A 12 -24.79 -23.08 7.24
CA GLY A 12 -24.16 -23.01 5.93
C GLY A 12 -23.30 -21.76 5.84
N VAL A 13 -22.00 -21.95 5.67
CA VAL A 13 -21.12 -20.91 5.12
C VAL A 13 -21.01 -21.20 3.63
N ARG A 14 -22.02 -20.76 2.87
CA ARG A 14 -21.84 -20.53 1.43
C ARG A 14 -21.09 -19.21 1.27
N SER A 15 -19.79 -19.21 1.58
CA SER A 15 -18.89 -18.14 1.16
C SER A 15 -18.49 -18.36 -0.29
N SER A 16 -19.46 -18.21 -1.19
CA SER A 16 -19.21 -17.86 -2.59
C SER A 16 -19.72 -16.43 -2.75
N ALA A 17 -19.03 -15.50 -2.10
CA ALA A 17 -19.31 -14.08 -2.24
C ALA A 17 -18.86 -13.68 -3.66
N CYS A 18 -19.84 -13.39 -4.50
CA CYS A 18 -19.71 -12.89 -5.86
C CYS A 18 -18.64 -11.80 -5.98
N THR A 19 -17.44 -12.16 -6.44
CA THR A 19 -16.43 -11.20 -6.92
C THR A 19 -16.75 -10.67 -8.32
N ARG A 20 -17.91 -11.04 -8.89
CA ARG A 20 -18.24 -10.81 -10.31
C ARG A 20 -19.14 -9.61 -10.58
N CYS A 21 -19.65 -8.92 -9.56
CA CYS A 21 -20.52 -7.74 -9.77
C CYS A 21 -19.81 -6.38 -9.59
N CYS A 22 -18.51 -6.36 -9.24
CA CYS A 22 -17.75 -5.12 -9.14
C CYS A 22 -17.16 -4.72 -10.50
N CYS A 23 -17.97 -4.63 -11.54
CA CYS A 23 -17.63 -3.88 -12.75
C CYS A 23 -18.10 -2.44 -12.58
N GLY A 24 -17.34 -1.64 -11.83
CA GLY A 24 -17.62 -0.20 -11.72
C GLY A 24 -16.86 0.55 -10.64
N SER A 25 -16.39 -0.14 -9.59
CA SER A 25 -15.49 0.49 -8.62
C SER A 25 -14.06 0.36 -9.13
N ALA A 26 -13.44 1.49 -9.48
CA ALA A 26 -11.99 1.54 -9.55
C ALA A 26 -11.44 0.90 -8.27
N PRO A 27 -10.45 -0.01 -8.36
CA PRO A 27 -9.86 -0.62 -7.18
C PRO A 27 -9.48 0.49 -6.21
N SER A 28 -9.85 0.36 -4.94
CA SER A 28 -9.50 1.35 -3.94
C SER A 28 -7.99 1.63 -4.03
N PRO A 29 -7.53 2.89 -3.89
CA PRO A 29 -6.11 3.22 -3.88
C PRO A 29 -5.27 2.34 -2.94
N VAL A 30 -5.88 1.82 -1.86
CA VAL A 30 -5.26 0.81 -0.97
C VAL A 30 -4.98 -0.51 -1.69
N ILE A 31 -5.90 -0.97 -2.54
CA ILE A 31 -5.76 -2.19 -3.36
C ILE A 31 -4.67 -1.99 -4.42
N GLU A 32 -4.62 -0.82 -5.07
CA GLU A 32 -3.55 -0.52 -6.04
C GLU A 32 -2.17 -0.46 -5.37
N LEU A 33 -2.11 0.10 -4.16
CA LEU A 33 -0.87 0.16 -3.38
C LEU A 33 -0.44 -1.23 -2.88
N ASN A 34 -1.39 -2.03 -2.39
CA ASN A 34 -1.14 -3.43 -2.02
C ASN A 34 -0.69 -4.25 -3.24
N HIS A 35 -1.23 -3.97 -4.42
CA HIS A 35 -0.78 -4.58 -5.66
C HIS A 35 0.64 -4.15 -6.02
N ALA A 36 0.99 -2.87 -5.90
CA ALA A 36 2.37 -2.40 -6.10
C ALA A 36 3.35 -3.04 -5.11
N ALA A 37 2.94 -3.24 -3.84
CA ALA A 37 3.72 -3.96 -2.85
C ALA A 37 3.90 -5.45 -3.23
N ALA A 38 2.85 -6.11 -3.69
CA ALA A 38 2.92 -7.49 -4.19
C ALA A 38 3.86 -7.61 -5.40
N VAL A 39 3.76 -6.70 -6.36
CA VAL A 39 4.67 -6.63 -7.53
C VAL A 39 6.12 -6.39 -7.09
N SER A 40 6.36 -5.56 -6.08
CA SER A 40 7.72 -5.32 -5.54
C SER A 40 8.36 -6.61 -4.99
N MET A 41 7.55 -7.50 -4.42
CA MET A 41 8.02 -8.78 -3.87
C MET A 41 8.28 -9.85 -4.94
N VAL A 42 7.58 -9.78 -6.08
CA VAL A 42 7.66 -10.80 -7.14
C VAL A 42 8.60 -10.36 -8.28
N ASP A 43 8.39 -9.16 -8.81
CA ASP A 43 9.11 -8.63 -9.98
C ASP A 43 10.22 -7.63 -9.60
N GLY A 44 10.33 -7.34 -8.30
CA GLY A 44 11.33 -6.45 -7.75
C GLY A 44 10.93 -4.97 -7.73
N PRO A 45 11.72 -4.14 -7.04
CA PRO A 45 11.37 -2.75 -6.72
C PRO A 45 11.32 -1.84 -7.95
N ALA A 46 12.07 -2.14 -9.02
CA ALA A 46 12.06 -1.37 -10.26
C ALA A 46 10.70 -1.46 -10.99
N ARG A 47 10.11 -2.67 -11.04
CA ARG A 47 8.82 -2.89 -11.69
C ARG A 47 7.68 -2.24 -10.91
N ALA A 48 7.73 -2.34 -9.58
CA ALA A 48 6.78 -1.67 -8.70
C ALA A 48 6.85 -0.14 -8.86
N LEU A 49 8.05 0.44 -8.99
CA LEU A 49 8.22 1.88 -9.18
C LEU A 49 7.57 2.35 -10.49
N ALA A 50 7.81 1.64 -11.60
CA ALA A 50 7.20 1.96 -12.89
C ALA A 50 5.66 1.88 -12.84
N LEU A 51 5.11 0.94 -12.08
CA LEU A 51 3.67 0.81 -11.87
C LEU A 51 3.11 2.00 -11.08
N VAL A 52 3.77 2.39 -9.98
CA VAL A 52 3.40 3.56 -9.18
C VAL A 52 3.46 4.83 -10.02
N ASP A 53 4.54 5.07 -10.75
CA ASP A 53 4.69 6.25 -11.62
C ASP A 53 3.58 6.29 -12.71
N SER A 54 3.21 5.12 -13.26
CA SER A 54 2.11 5.00 -14.22
C SER A 54 0.73 5.28 -13.61
N LEU A 55 0.53 5.01 -12.32
CA LEU A 55 -0.71 5.31 -11.62
C LEU A 55 -0.80 6.80 -11.26
N VAL A 56 0.33 7.44 -10.92
CA VAL A 56 0.42 8.91 -10.77
C VAL A 56 0.03 9.61 -12.07
N GLY A 57 0.60 9.18 -13.20
CA GLY A 57 0.32 9.77 -14.51
C GLY A 57 -1.15 9.67 -14.93
N ARG A 58 -1.85 8.61 -14.49
CA ARG A 58 -3.28 8.40 -14.76
C ARG A 58 -4.22 9.17 -13.82
N GLY A 59 -3.69 9.85 -12.80
CA GLY A 59 -4.47 10.66 -11.87
C GLY A 59 -5.25 9.85 -10.81
N GLY A 60 -5.25 8.51 -10.88
CA GLY A 60 -6.01 7.64 -9.98
C GLY A 60 -5.54 7.70 -8.51
N LEU A 61 -4.32 8.18 -8.27
CA LEU A 61 -3.72 8.25 -6.93
C LEU A 61 -3.37 9.68 -6.46
N LYS A 62 -3.80 10.72 -7.19
CA LYS A 62 -3.47 12.13 -6.85
C LYS A 62 -4.00 12.57 -5.47
N GLN A 63 -4.97 11.85 -4.92
CA GLN A 63 -5.55 12.13 -3.59
C GLN A 63 -4.96 11.27 -2.48
N TYR A 64 -3.86 10.55 -2.74
CA TYR A 64 -3.30 9.60 -1.79
C TYR A 64 -2.01 10.12 -1.17
N ASP A 65 -2.12 10.69 0.04
CA ASP A 65 -1.02 11.30 0.80
C ASP A 65 0.13 10.31 1.11
N LEU A 66 -0.12 9.00 0.97
CA LEU A 66 0.88 7.94 1.21
C LEU A 66 1.70 7.58 -0.03
N LEU A 67 1.32 8.06 -1.22
CA LEU A 67 2.00 7.71 -2.46
C LEU A 67 3.49 8.12 -2.49
N PRO A 68 3.88 9.33 -2.06
CA PRO A 68 5.28 9.71 -2.04
C PRO A 68 6.11 8.81 -1.11
N ALA A 69 5.52 8.30 -0.02
CA ALA A 69 6.20 7.41 0.93
C ALA A 69 6.51 6.04 0.31
N VAL A 70 5.60 5.48 -0.48
CA VAL A 70 5.82 4.20 -1.17
C VAL A 70 6.86 4.36 -2.27
N ARG A 71 6.79 5.45 -3.04
CA ARG A 71 7.81 5.78 -4.04
C ARG A 71 9.20 5.89 -3.40
N ALA A 72 9.30 6.54 -2.25
CA ALA A 72 10.54 6.69 -1.50
C ALA A 72 11.15 5.35 -1.04
N ASP A 73 10.35 4.41 -0.54
CA ASP A 73 10.88 3.09 -0.11
C ASP A 73 11.37 2.26 -1.30
N LEU A 74 10.67 2.31 -2.44
CA LEU A 74 11.10 1.63 -3.66
C LEU A 74 12.41 2.20 -4.20
N LEU A 75 12.55 3.53 -4.25
CA LEU A 75 13.77 4.22 -4.66
C LEU A 75 14.95 3.90 -3.72
N ARG A 76 14.70 3.84 -2.41
CA ARG A 76 15.72 3.44 -1.42
C ARG A 76 16.21 2.01 -1.66
N ARG A 77 15.33 1.06 -1.98
CA ARG A 77 15.70 -0.32 -2.29
C ARG A 77 16.50 -0.45 -3.60
N LEU A 78 16.33 0.50 -4.52
CA LEU A 78 17.09 0.61 -5.75
C LEU A 78 18.41 1.41 -5.59
N ASP A 79 18.78 1.77 -4.36
CA ASP A 79 19.92 2.63 -4.01
C ASP A 79 19.89 4.02 -4.69
N ARG A 80 18.72 4.45 -5.18
CA ARG A 80 18.47 5.80 -5.74
C ARG A 80 18.22 6.80 -4.61
N ARG A 81 19.24 7.03 -3.79
CA ARG A 81 19.14 7.75 -2.50
C ARG A 81 18.62 9.18 -2.64
N ASP A 82 19.08 9.95 -3.62
CA ASP A 82 18.66 11.34 -3.77
C ASP A 82 17.18 11.49 -4.14
N GLU A 83 16.69 10.62 -5.01
CA GLU A 83 15.27 10.59 -5.36
C GLU A 83 14.41 10.06 -4.20
N ALA A 84 14.93 9.08 -3.45
CA ALA A 84 14.26 8.59 -2.24
C ALA A 84 14.14 9.70 -1.18
N ARG A 85 15.17 10.55 -1.02
CA ARG A 85 15.14 11.72 -0.13
C ARG A 85 14.07 12.71 -0.55
N ALA A 86 14.01 13.07 -1.83
CA ALA A 86 12.99 13.98 -2.35
C ALA A 86 11.57 13.46 -2.06
N ALA A 87 11.34 12.17 -2.33
CA ALA A 87 10.04 11.55 -2.12
C ALA A 87 9.66 11.44 -0.62
N TYR A 88 10.61 11.19 0.30
CA TYR A 88 10.33 11.20 1.73
C TYR A 88 10.02 12.60 2.29
N ARG A 89 10.60 13.66 1.71
CA ARG A 89 10.26 15.04 2.06
C ARG A 89 8.83 15.36 1.64
N GLU A 90 8.48 15.06 0.39
CA GLU A 90 7.11 15.20 -0.13
C GLU A 90 6.10 14.42 0.72
N ALA A 91 6.42 13.18 1.11
CA ALA A 91 5.58 12.38 2.00
C ALA A 91 5.37 13.02 3.38
N SER A 92 6.39 13.70 3.90
CA SER A 92 6.34 14.37 5.21
C SER A 92 5.48 15.63 5.17
N ASP A 93 5.43 16.30 4.03
CA ASP A 93 4.62 17.49 3.80
C ASP A 93 3.15 17.12 3.50
N ALA A 94 2.93 16.01 2.79
CA ALA A 94 1.60 15.51 2.46
C ALA A 94 0.83 14.97 3.68
N THR A 95 1.52 14.46 4.71
CA THR A 95 0.86 13.87 5.89
C THR A 95 0.83 14.80 7.11
N GLN A 96 -0.33 14.88 7.75
CA GLN A 96 -0.49 15.53 9.06
C GLN A 96 -0.28 14.55 10.24
N LEU A 97 -0.09 13.26 9.96
CA LEU A 97 0.07 12.24 11.00
C LEU A 97 1.49 12.30 11.59
N VAL A 98 1.59 12.78 12.84
CA VAL A 98 2.86 12.89 13.58
C VAL A 98 3.68 11.58 13.61
N PRO A 99 3.09 10.38 13.76
CA PRO A 99 3.86 9.12 13.69
C PRO A 99 4.52 8.89 12.32
N LEU A 100 3.82 9.20 11.22
CA LEU A 100 4.36 9.04 9.87
C LEU A 100 5.46 10.06 9.57
N ARG A 101 5.28 11.32 9.97
CA ARG A 101 6.36 12.34 9.86
C ARG A 101 7.62 11.91 10.59
N ARG A 102 7.49 11.34 11.80
CA ARG A 102 8.63 10.79 12.55
C ARG A 102 9.29 9.61 11.85
N LEU A 103 8.50 8.70 11.28
CA LEU A 103 9.00 7.59 10.47
C LEU A 103 9.82 8.09 9.28
N TYR A 104 9.29 9.03 8.49
CA TYR A 104 9.97 9.55 7.30
C TYR A 104 11.22 10.35 7.66
N ALA A 105 11.17 11.15 8.72
CA ALA A 105 12.36 11.85 9.23
C ALA A 105 13.47 10.88 9.64
N ARG A 106 13.13 9.73 10.24
CA ARG A 106 14.11 8.67 10.53
C ARG A 106 14.69 8.08 9.24
N ARG A 107 13.86 7.78 8.24
CA ARG A 107 14.33 7.24 6.94
C ARG A 107 15.25 8.20 6.20
N LEU A 108 14.97 9.50 6.25
CA LEU A 108 15.85 10.52 5.69
C LEU A 108 17.25 10.48 6.32
N ARG A 109 17.34 10.37 7.66
CA ARG A 109 18.63 10.23 8.34
C ARG A 109 19.38 8.95 7.96
N GLU A 110 18.65 7.84 7.78
CA GLU A 110 19.24 6.57 7.31
C GLU A 110 19.85 6.72 5.90
N LEU A 111 19.28 7.59 5.05
CA LEU A 111 19.80 7.89 3.71
C LEU A 111 20.95 8.92 3.74
N ASP A 112 21.00 9.80 4.73
CA ASP A 112 22.04 10.82 4.90
C ASP A 112 23.31 10.27 5.57
N ALA A 113 23.23 9.12 6.22
CA ALA A 113 24.40 8.43 6.75
C ALA A 113 25.29 7.95 5.58
N PRO A 114 26.60 8.26 5.59
CA PRO A 114 27.53 7.68 4.63
C PRO A 114 27.59 6.17 4.85
N SER A 115 27.33 5.41 3.79
CA SER A 115 27.49 3.95 3.74
C SER A 115 28.94 3.57 3.51
#